data_AF-A0A178AEX4-F1
#
_entry.id   AF-A0A178AEX4-F1
#
_cell.length_a   1.000
_cell.length_b   1.000
_cell.length_c   1.000
_cell.angle_alpha   90.00
_cell.angle_beta   90.00
_cell.angle_gamma   90.00
#
_symmetry.space_group_name_H-M   'P 1'
#
loop_
_entity.id
_entity.type
_entity.pdbx_description
1 polymer ?
#
loop_
_entity_poly.entity_id
_entity_poly.type
_entity_poly.pdbx_seq_one_letter_code
_entity_poly.pdbx_strand_id
1 'polypeptide(L)'
;MRIATGVKVPESSPLRHLSNCIVFSQQGTRELPSQLSGGDLNGDRFHILYDPRLALLKVEHAADYTPVTPHDLGRPVETKDRADFFINHMKIDNLGQISNKHKIRADKFERETKHSDCKDLARHASKAVDFSKSGVPVHPREIPRGEDHIRPDFMRMSYNFDVNDSGITELVNFEVDDPEEYDSLDIIDPPTNCHMYYPSKKVLGHLYRSINERTFFAPDEQRPRDAATSMWRRIYHAEA
;
A
#
# COMPACT_ATOMS: atom_id res chain seq x y z
N MET A 1 7.17 7.86 6.85
CA MET A 1 8.60 8.05 6.47
C MET A 1 9.30 8.86 7.55
N ARG A 2 10.64 8.75 7.64
CA ARG A 2 11.49 9.50 8.58
C ARG A 2 12.64 10.14 7.81
N ILE A 3 13.15 11.26 8.33
CA ILE A 3 14.42 11.85 7.87
C ILE A 3 15.48 11.43 8.87
N ALA A 4 16.63 10.97 8.36
CA ALA A 4 17.80 10.62 9.16
C ALA A 4 19.06 11.09 8.45
N THR A 5 20.07 11.44 9.22
CA THR A 5 21.38 11.82 8.69
C THR A 5 22.20 10.57 8.40
N GLY A 6 22.54 10.35 7.13
CA GLY A 6 23.51 9.33 6.74
C GLY A 6 24.92 9.72 7.17
N VAL A 7 25.57 8.89 7.98
CA VAL A 7 26.95 9.13 8.45
C VAL A 7 27.89 8.18 7.73
N LYS A 8 28.96 8.71 7.15
CA LYS A 8 30.02 7.89 6.56
C LYS A 8 30.74 7.14 7.68
N VAL A 9 30.80 5.82 7.54
CA VAL A 9 31.51 4.95 8.50
C VAL A 9 33.02 5.29 8.51
N PRO A 10 33.61 5.62 9.68
CA PRO A 10 35.03 5.90 9.81
C PRO A 10 35.91 4.73 9.37
N GLU A 11 37.14 5.02 8.94
CA GLU A 11 38.04 3.99 8.41
C GLU A 11 38.44 2.93 9.44
N SER A 12 38.57 3.34 10.70
CA SER A 12 38.91 2.48 11.83
C SER A 12 37.72 1.70 12.40
N SER A 13 36.50 1.94 11.92
CA SER A 13 35.31 1.30 12.48
C SER A 13 35.21 -0.15 12.03
N PRO A 14 34.89 -1.10 12.92
CA PRO A 14 34.59 -2.46 12.51
C PRO A 14 33.42 -2.50 11.54
N LEU A 15 32.47 -1.56 11.56
CA LEU A 15 31.30 -1.57 10.66
C LEU A 15 31.65 -1.46 9.17
N ARG A 16 32.90 -1.15 8.81
CA ARG A 16 33.31 -0.95 7.42
C ARG A 16 33.36 -2.23 6.59
N HIS A 17 33.40 -3.40 7.22
CA HIS A 17 33.30 -4.68 6.52
C HIS A 17 31.86 -5.02 6.08
N LEU A 18 30.87 -4.30 6.60
CA LEU A 18 29.47 -4.51 6.25
C LEU A 18 29.17 -3.86 4.89
N SER A 19 28.51 -4.62 4.02
CA SER A 19 28.10 -4.15 2.69
C SER A 19 26.64 -4.52 2.43
N ASN A 20 25.97 -3.73 1.59
CA ASN A 20 24.56 -3.95 1.20
C ASN A 20 23.57 -4.00 2.39
N CYS A 21 23.88 -3.32 3.48
CA CYS A 21 23.00 -3.20 4.63
C CYS A 21 22.97 -1.76 5.17
N ILE A 22 21.96 -1.47 5.99
CA ILE A 22 21.84 -0.21 6.72
C ILE A 22 22.09 -0.53 8.18
N VAL A 23 22.94 0.25 8.83
CA VAL A 23 23.17 0.17 10.27
C VAL A 23 22.45 1.32 10.94
N PHE A 24 21.52 1.02 11.84
CA PHE A 24 20.81 2.01 12.63
C PHE A 24 21.53 2.26 13.95
N SER A 25 21.43 3.50 14.45
CA SER A 25 21.91 3.83 15.79
C SER A 25 21.10 3.09 16.84
N GLN A 26 21.76 2.54 17.86
CA GLN A 26 21.13 2.00 19.07
C GLN A 26 20.82 3.10 20.10
N GLN A 27 21.19 4.35 19.82
CA GLN A 27 20.95 5.49 20.69
C GLN A 27 19.65 6.21 20.32
N GLY A 28 18.97 6.76 21.33
CA GLY A 28 17.73 7.51 21.18
C GLY A 28 16.64 7.01 22.12
N THR A 29 15.47 7.65 22.09
CA THR A 29 14.32 7.26 22.92
C THR A 29 13.48 6.15 22.29
N ARG A 30 13.54 5.98 20.97
CA ARG A 30 12.82 4.95 20.22
C ARG A 30 13.61 4.55 18.97
N GLU A 31 13.71 3.26 18.72
CA GLU A 31 14.42 2.69 17.57
C GLU A 31 13.82 3.20 16.25
N LEU A 32 14.68 3.61 15.30
CA LEU A 32 14.24 4.18 14.03
C LEU A 32 13.41 3.20 13.18
N PRO A 33 13.75 1.90 13.07
CA PRO A 33 12.91 0.91 12.38
C PRO A 33 11.46 0.89 12.88
N SER A 34 11.27 0.90 14.20
CA SER A 34 9.92 0.88 14.81
C SER A 34 9.08 2.11 14.44
N GLN A 35 9.70 3.22 14.02
CA GLN A 35 9.02 4.45 13.59
C GLN A 35 8.63 4.43 12.09
N LEU A 36 9.00 3.37 11.37
CA LEU A 36 8.78 3.14 9.95
C LEU A 36 7.78 2.00 9.77
N SER A 37 6.52 2.27 10.13
CA SER A 37 5.42 1.28 10.05
C SER A 37 5.51 0.11 11.04
N GLY A 38 6.18 0.30 12.18
CA GLY A 38 6.33 -0.73 13.20
C GLY A 38 7.36 -1.80 12.87
N GLY A 39 8.27 -1.52 11.93
CA GLY A 39 9.29 -2.47 11.49
C GLY A 39 10.35 -2.78 12.56
N ASP A 40 11.09 -3.86 12.32
CA ASP A 40 12.18 -4.34 13.16
C ASP A 40 13.42 -4.69 12.30
N LEU A 41 14.36 -5.47 12.85
CA LEU A 41 15.59 -5.87 12.15
C LEU A 41 15.64 -7.38 11.86
N ASN A 42 14.49 -8.05 11.79
CA ASN A 42 14.41 -9.50 11.56
C ASN A 42 14.39 -9.90 10.07
N GLY A 43 14.48 -8.92 9.16
CA GLY A 43 14.35 -9.14 7.70
C GLY A 43 13.75 -7.96 6.94
N ASP A 44 13.28 -6.93 7.64
CA ASP A 44 12.68 -5.75 7.03
C ASP A 44 13.62 -5.04 6.04
N ARG A 45 13.03 -4.61 4.94
CA ARG A 45 13.70 -3.83 3.90
C ARG A 45 13.28 -2.38 3.99
N PHE A 46 14.25 -1.49 3.92
CA PHE A 46 14.02 -0.05 4.00
C PHE A 46 14.25 0.62 2.64
N HIS A 47 13.33 1.50 2.26
CA HIS A 47 13.53 2.39 1.12
C HIS A 47 14.35 3.61 1.56
N ILE A 48 15.55 3.76 1.00
CA ILE A 48 16.40 4.94 1.22
C ILE A 48 16.23 5.87 0.04
N LEU A 49 15.71 7.08 0.30
CA LEU A 49 15.68 8.16 -0.66
C LEU A 49 16.73 9.19 -0.24
N TYR A 50 17.79 9.33 -1.04
CA TYR A 50 18.88 10.28 -0.80
C TYR A 50 18.91 11.42 -1.83
N ASP A 51 18.08 11.35 -2.88
CA ASP A 51 17.95 12.43 -3.86
C ASP A 51 17.29 13.65 -3.20
N PRO A 52 17.96 14.82 -3.18
CA PRO A 52 17.41 16.03 -2.57
C PRO A 52 16.07 16.47 -3.18
N ARG A 53 15.78 16.11 -4.43
CA ARG A 53 14.49 16.41 -5.10
C ARG A 53 13.32 15.61 -4.53
N LEU A 54 13.61 14.49 -3.86
CA LEU A 54 12.64 13.65 -3.17
C LEU A 54 12.63 13.90 -1.65
N ALA A 55 13.31 14.96 -1.20
CA ALA A 55 13.33 15.32 0.20
C ALA A 55 11.92 15.65 0.70
N LEU A 56 11.57 15.13 1.87
CA LEU A 56 10.29 15.38 2.48
C LEU A 56 10.19 16.84 2.94
N LEU A 57 9.17 17.55 2.48
CA LEU A 57 8.86 18.90 2.94
C LEU A 57 8.36 18.92 4.40
N LYS A 58 7.72 17.83 4.83
CA LYS A 58 7.16 17.69 6.18
C LYS A 58 7.30 16.27 6.71
N VAL A 59 7.63 16.16 7.99
CA VAL A 59 7.65 14.90 8.74
C VAL A 59 6.58 14.95 9.82
N GLU A 60 5.69 13.96 9.84
CA GLU A 60 4.68 13.81 10.90
C GLU A 60 5.23 12.93 12.05
N HIS A 61 4.63 13.01 13.23
CA HIS A 61 5.00 12.18 14.38
C HIS A 61 4.88 10.68 14.06
N ALA A 62 5.69 9.86 14.75
CA ALA A 62 5.62 8.41 14.59
C ALA A 62 4.31 7.90 15.15
N ALA A 63 3.64 7.04 14.37
CA ALA A 63 2.50 6.31 14.88
C ALA A 63 2.95 5.40 16.04
N ASP A 64 2.03 5.21 16.96
CA ASP A 64 2.18 4.27 18.04
C ASP A 64 1.84 2.86 17.52
N TYR A 65 2.80 1.96 17.66
CA TYR A 65 2.69 0.55 17.29
C TYR A 65 2.84 -0.30 18.56
N THR A 66 2.16 0.10 19.63
CA THR A 66 2.13 -0.68 20.87
C THR A 66 1.57 -2.07 20.58
N PRO A 67 2.34 -3.15 20.86
CA PRO A 67 1.88 -4.50 20.63
C PRO A 67 0.61 -4.81 21.40
N VAL A 68 -0.31 -5.54 20.76
CA VAL A 68 -1.48 -6.08 21.44
C VAL A 68 -1.06 -7.29 22.26
N THR A 69 -1.51 -7.39 23.51
CA THR A 69 -1.29 -8.56 24.36
C THR A 69 -1.85 -9.81 23.66
N PRO A 70 -1.02 -10.83 23.41
CA PRO A 70 -1.49 -12.07 22.80
C PRO A 70 -2.55 -12.77 23.65
N HIS A 71 -3.48 -13.47 23.00
CA HIS A 71 -4.47 -14.28 23.71
C HIS A 71 -3.80 -15.52 24.35
N ASP A 72 -3.76 -15.58 25.68
CA ASP A 72 -3.26 -16.73 26.42
C ASP A 72 -4.36 -17.80 26.56
N LEU A 73 -4.05 -19.03 26.14
CA LEU A 73 -4.95 -20.18 26.29
C LEU A 73 -4.94 -20.75 27.72
N GLY A 74 -3.96 -20.39 28.55
CA GLY A 74 -3.82 -20.91 29.93
C GLY A 74 -3.49 -22.40 30.01
N ARG A 75 -3.20 -23.04 28.87
CA ARG A 75 -2.84 -24.46 28.73
C ARG A 75 -1.90 -24.66 27.53
N PRO A 76 -1.19 -25.80 27.44
CA PRO A 76 -0.41 -26.14 26.25
C PRO A 76 -1.28 -26.16 24.98
N VAL A 77 -0.67 -25.70 23.87
CA VAL A 77 -1.30 -25.66 22.55
C VAL A 77 -1.47 -27.07 21.99
N GLU A 78 -2.68 -27.40 21.56
CA GLU A 78 -2.99 -28.67 20.91
C GLU A 78 -3.08 -28.52 19.38
N THR A 79 -3.05 -29.64 18.65
CA THR A 79 -3.20 -29.64 17.19
C THR A 79 -4.53 -29.03 16.74
N LYS A 80 -5.60 -29.23 17.51
CA LYS A 80 -6.91 -28.66 17.22
C LYS A 80 -6.88 -27.13 17.29
N ASP A 81 -6.20 -26.55 18.28
CA ASP A 81 -6.09 -25.08 18.41
C ASP A 81 -5.40 -24.45 17.20
N ARG A 82 -4.37 -25.13 16.67
CA ARG A 82 -3.66 -24.67 15.46
C ARG A 82 -4.59 -24.70 14.24
N ALA A 83 -5.38 -25.75 14.09
CA ALA A 83 -6.35 -25.86 13.01
C ALA A 83 -7.47 -24.81 13.12
N ASP A 84 -8.04 -24.63 14.32
CA ASP A 84 -9.07 -23.65 14.61
C ASP A 84 -8.54 -22.22 14.38
N PHE A 85 -7.31 -21.94 14.81
CA PHE A 85 -6.65 -20.65 14.55
C PHE A 85 -6.48 -20.40 13.05
N PHE A 86 -6.01 -21.38 12.29
CA PHE A 86 -5.83 -21.24 10.85
C PHE A 86 -7.17 -20.97 10.13
N ILE A 87 -8.23 -21.70 10.47
CA ILE A 87 -9.57 -21.48 9.92
C ILE A 87 -10.07 -20.08 10.27
N ASN A 88 -9.89 -19.64 11.52
CA ASN A 88 -10.27 -18.30 11.96
C ASN A 88 -9.45 -17.21 11.26
N HIS A 89 -8.17 -17.46 11.00
CA HIS A 89 -7.31 -16.57 10.24
C HIS A 89 -7.82 -16.36 8.82
N MET A 90 -8.12 -17.44 8.10
CA MET A 90 -8.67 -17.36 6.74
C MET A 90 -10.01 -16.61 6.69
N LYS A 91 -10.86 -16.75 7.72
CA LYS A 91 -12.16 -16.06 7.78
C LYS A 91 -12.05 -14.56 8.02
N ILE A 92 -11.00 -14.13 8.72
CA ILE A 92 -10.89 -12.75 9.24
C ILE A 92 -9.79 -11.96 8.52
N ASP A 93 -9.03 -12.59 7.62
CA ASP A 93 -8.06 -11.88 6.80
C ASP A 93 -8.75 -10.81 5.93
N ASN A 94 -8.67 -9.57 6.41
CA ASN A 94 -9.28 -8.40 5.83
C ASN A 94 -8.24 -7.29 5.57
N LEU A 95 -6.95 -7.60 5.66
CA LEU A 95 -5.87 -6.62 5.48
C LEU A 95 -5.95 -5.98 4.09
N GLY A 96 -6.14 -6.79 3.05
CA GLY A 96 -6.30 -6.30 1.67
C GLY A 96 -7.52 -5.39 1.52
N GLN A 97 -8.63 -5.74 2.16
CA GLN A 97 -9.86 -4.92 2.13
C GLN A 97 -9.65 -3.58 2.83
N ILE A 98 -9.05 -3.59 4.04
CA ILE A 98 -8.73 -2.36 4.80
C ILE A 98 -7.77 -1.47 4.00
N SER A 99 -6.74 -2.07 3.39
CA SER A 99 -5.74 -1.35 2.59
C SER A 99 -6.37 -0.68 1.36
N ASN A 100 -7.27 -1.38 0.66
CA ASN A 100 -8.01 -0.82 -0.46
C ASN A 100 -8.92 0.34 -0.03
N LYS A 101 -9.67 0.18 1.07
CA LYS A 101 -10.48 1.26 1.64
C LYS A 101 -9.62 2.47 2.00
N HIS A 102 -8.46 2.25 2.63
CA HIS A 102 -7.53 3.31 2.97
C HIS A 102 -7.07 4.07 1.72
N LYS A 103 -6.68 3.36 0.66
CA LYS A 103 -6.25 3.95 -0.62
C LYS A 103 -7.36 4.78 -1.26
N ILE A 104 -8.59 4.25 -1.32
CA ILE A 104 -9.76 4.96 -1.87
C ILE A 104 -10.04 6.24 -1.07
N ARG A 105 -10.10 6.15 0.26
CA ARG A 105 -10.43 7.30 1.11
C ARG A 105 -9.34 8.35 1.15
N ALA A 106 -8.07 7.93 1.14
CA ALA A 106 -6.95 8.85 1.03
C ALA A 106 -6.98 9.61 -0.29
N ASP A 107 -7.54 9.03 -1.36
CA ASP A 107 -7.73 9.71 -2.63
C ASP A 107 -8.96 10.63 -2.64
N LYS A 108 -10.09 10.19 -2.09
CA LYS A 108 -11.33 10.99 -2.03
C LYS A 108 -11.26 12.19 -1.09
N PHE A 109 -10.73 12.00 0.10
CA PHE A 109 -10.77 13.03 1.13
C PHE A 109 -9.72 14.11 0.86
N GLU A 110 -10.11 15.36 1.08
CA GLU A 110 -9.25 16.53 0.92
C GLU A 110 -8.03 16.48 1.84
N ARG A 111 -8.22 15.98 3.08
CA ARG A 111 -7.14 15.80 4.07
C ARG A 111 -6.31 14.53 3.85
N GLU A 112 -6.59 13.79 2.78
CA GLU A 112 -5.85 12.61 2.35
C GLU A 112 -5.68 11.57 3.48
N THR A 113 -4.48 11.00 3.62
CA THR A 113 -4.11 10.06 4.68
C THR A 113 -4.22 10.63 6.10
N LYS A 114 -4.39 11.95 6.25
CA LYS A 114 -4.55 12.62 7.56
C LYS A 114 -6.01 12.67 8.01
N HIS A 115 -6.96 12.28 7.18
CA HIS A 115 -8.36 12.13 7.55
C HIS A 115 -8.50 11.10 8.70
N SER A 116 -9.47 11.30 9.60
CA SER A 116 -9.71 10.41 10.75
C SER A 116 -9.89 8.96 10.31
N ASP A 117 -10.78 8.73 9.34
CA ASP A 117 -11.02 7.41 8.77
C ASP A 117 -9.76 6.75 8.22
N CYS A 118 -8.88 7.49 7.56
CA CYS A 118 -7.62 6.94 7.06
C CYS A 118 -6.70 6.55 8.22
N LYS A 119 -6.63 7.36 9.29
CA LYS A 119 -5.86 7.00 10.48
C LYS A 119 -6.43 5.76 11.17
N ASP A 120 -7.75 5.64 11.23
CA ASP A 120 -8.41 4.48 11.82
C ASP A 120 -8.18 3.23 10.97
N LEU A 121 -8.34 3.32 9.65
CA LEU A 121 -8.01 2.24 8.72
C LEU A 121 -6.54 1.83 8.80
N ALA A 122 -5.61 2.78 8.94
CA ALA A 122 -4.19 2.47 9.13
C ALA A 122 -3.94 1.73 10.46
N ARG A 123 -4.64 2.10 11.54
CA ARG A 123 -4.58 1.38 12.83
C ARG A 123 -5.14 -0.04 12.70
N HIS A 124 -6.25 -0.20 12.01
CA HIS A 124 -6.85 -1.52 11.75
C HIS A 124 -5.95 -2.39 10.86
N ALA A 125 -5.31 -1.81 9.84
CA ALA A 125 -4.34 -2.51 9.01
C ALA A 125 -3.15 -3.03 9.84
N SER A 126 -2.62 -2.20 10.74
CA SER A 126 -1.56 -2.63 11.66
C SER A 126 -2.00 -3.81 12.53
N LYS A 127 -3.19 -3.74 13.13
CA LYS A 127 -3.74 -4.85 13.93
C LYS A 127 -3.94 -6.12 13.09
N ALA A 128 -4.39 -5.99 11.84
CA ALA A 128 -4.60 -7.12 10.94
C ALA A 128 -3.29 -7.82 10.56
N VAL A 129 -2.20 -7.06 10.32
CA VAL A 129 -0.86 -7.63 10.09
C VAL A 129 -0.38 -8.43 11.31
N ASP A 130 -0.57 -7.87 12.51
CA ASP A 130 -0.16 -8.51 13.77
C ASP A 130 -1.14 -9.58 14.28
N PHE A 131 -2.22 -9.86 13.55
CA PHE A 131 -3.19 -10.88 13.95
C PHE A 131 -2.55 -12.26 14.05
N SER A 132 -1.63 -12.59 13.14
CA SER A 132 -0.88 -13.85 13.16
C SER A 132 -0.05 -14.06 14.44
N LYS A 133 0.34 -12.96 15.10
CA LYS A 133 1.16 -12.96 16.33
C LYS A 133 0.32 -12.83 17.59
N SER A 134 -0.70 -11.97 17.56
CA SER A 134 -1.53 -11.63 18.73
C SER A 134 -2.76 -12.51 18.89
N GLY A 135 -3.29 -13.05 17.79
CA GLY A 135 -4.58 -13.74 17.74
C GLY A 135 -5.79 -12.85 17.99
N VAL A 136 -5.64 -11.51 17.95
CA VAL A 136 -6.74 -10.56 18.16
C VAL A 136 -7.28 -10.03 16.82
N PRO A 137 -8.45 -10.50 16.37
CA PRO A 137 -8.96 -10.15 15.05
C PRO A 137 -9.44 -8.70 14.97
N VAL A 138 -9.42 -8.14 13.76
CA VAL A 138 -10.14 -6.91 13.46
C VAL A 138 -11.53 -7.27 12.95
N HIS A 139 -12.57 -6.96 13.72
CA HIS A 139 -13.93 -7.24 13.29
C HIS A 139 -14.39 -6.27 12.19
N PRO A 140 -15.07 -6.75 11.12
CA PRO A 140 -15.57 -5.88 10.05
C PRO A 140 -16.50 -4.75 10.51
N ARG A 141 -17.14 -4.91 11.68
CA ARG A 141 -17.99 -3.89 12.30
C ARG A 141 -17.21 -2.69 12.85
N GLU A 142 -15.93 -2.88 13.19
CA GLU A 142 -15.05 -1.81 13.68
C GLU A 142 -14.47 -0.99 12.52
N ILE A 143 -14.40 -1.58 11.33
CA ILE A 143 -13.90 -0.89 10.14
C ILE A 143 -14.88 0.23 9.77
N PRO A 144 -14.42 1.49 9.68
CA PRO A 144 -15.27 2.61 9.28
C PRO A 144 -16.02 2.30 7.98
N ARG A 145 -17.33 2.54 7.93
CA ARG A 145 -18.13 2.38 6.70
C ARG A 145 -17.98 3.60 5.80
N GLY A 146 -18.18 3.42 4.50
CA GLY A 146 -18.04 4.49 3.52
C GLY A 146 -18.38 4.04 2.11
N GLU A 147 -18.44 4.99 1.18
CA GLU A 147 -18.73 4.76 -0.24
C GLU A 147 -17.50 4.19 -0.98
N ASP A 148 -17.03 3.02 -0.57
CA ASP A 148 -15.80 2.41 -1.11
C ASP A 148 -16.03 1.68 -2.46
N HIS A 149 -17.26 1.71 -2.99
CA HIS A 149 -17.63 1.13 -4.29
C HIS A 149 -17.31 2.07 -5.47
N ILE A 150 -17.20 3.38 -5.21
CA ILE A 150 -16.68 4.37 -6.16
C ILE A 150 -15.16 4.51 -5.91
N ARG A 151 -14.34 4.19 -6.90
CA ARG A 151 -12.89 4.04 -6.76
C ARG A 151 -12.12 4.97 -7.69
N PRO A 152 -10.88 5.36 -7.36
CA PRO A 152 -10.04 6.07 -8.31
C PRO A 152 -9.66 5.17 -9.49
N ASP A 153 -9.52 5.78 -10.67
CA ASP A 153 -9.17 5.14 -11.94
C ASP A 153 -7.89 4.30 -11.90
N PHE A 154 -6.88 4.69 -11.12
CA PHE A 154 -5.65 3.91 -10.97
C PHE A 154 -5.85 2.55 -10.25
N MET A 155 -7.05 2.26 -9.74
CA MET A 155 -7.41 0.96 -9.13
C MET A 155 -8.18 0.04 -10.09
N ARG A 156 -8.23 0.37 -11.38
CA ARG A 156 -8.82 -0.48 -12.43
C ARG A 156 -7.89 -1.66 -12.72
N MET A 157 -8.48 -2.81 -13.05
CA MET A 157 -7.73 -4.01 -13.44
C MET A 157 -7.36 -4.02 -14.93
N SER A 158 -8.09 -3.30 -15.79
CA SER A 158 -7.84 -3.23 -17.23
C SER A 158 -8.05 -1.81 -17.79
N TYR A 159 -7.29 -1.47 -18.83
CA TYR A 159 -7.20 -0.15 -19.47
C TYR A 159 -8.25 0.08 -20.59
N ASN A 160 -9.03 -0.94 -20.98
CA ASN A 160 -9.90 -0.92 -22.17
C ASN A 160 -11.21 -0.11 -22.03
N PHE A 161 -11.25 0.96 -21.22
CA PHE A 161 -12.48 1.73 -21.01
C PHE A 161 -12.24 3.24 -21.04
N ASP A 162 -12.89 3.92 -21.99
CA ASP A 162 -12.93 5.37 -22.05
C ASP A 162 -13.69 5.94 -20.84
N VAL A 163 -13.04 6.84 -20.11
CA VAL A 163 -13.68 7.60 -19.03
C VAL A 163 -14.27 8.84 -19.65
N ASN A 164 -15.58 8.85 -19.84
CA ASN A 164 -16.27 10.03 -20.31
C ASN A 164 -16.13 11.15 -19.27
N ASP A 165 -16.10 12.42 -19.69
CA ASP A 165 -15.92 13.61 -18.82
C ASP A 165 -16.93 13.69 -17.64
N SER A 166 -17.99 12.89 -17.68
CA SER A 166 -19.00 12.76 -16.61
C SER A 166 -18.62 11.76 -15.49
N GLY A 167 -17.47 11.08 -15.58
CA GLY A 167 -16.99 10.15 -14.54
C GLY A 167 -17.78 8.83 -14.43
N ILE A 168 -18.54 8.49 -15.47
CA ILE A 168 -19.28 7.23 -15.56
C ILE A 168 -18.63 6.41 -16.68
N THR A 169 -18.14 5.23 -16.33
CA THR A 169 -17.81 4.19 -17.31
C THR A 169 -19.14 3.59 -17.77
N GLU A 170 -19.56 3.83 -19.01
CA GLU A 170 -20.55 2.95 -19.62
C GLU A 170 -19.93 1.55 -19.72
N LEU A 171 -20.66 0.55 -19.24
CA LEU A 171 -20.31 -0.86 -19.38
C LEU A 171 -20.26 -1.19 -20.87
N VAL A 172 -19.10 -1.04 -21.50
CA VAL A 172 -18.87 -1.66 -22.80
C VAL A 172 -18.84 -3.16 -22.52
N ASN A 173 -19.78 -3.87 -23.14
CA ASN A 173 -19.99 -5.31 -22.99
C ASN A 173 -18.68 -6.07 -22.77
N PHE A 174 -18.63 -6.83 -21.68
CA PHE A 174 -17.62 -7.87 -21.48
C PHE A 174 -17.77 -8.90 -22.60
N GLU A 175 -17.12 -8.69 -23.74
CA GLU A 175 -16.71 -9.80 -24.59
C GLU A 175 -15.51 -10.43 -23.89
N VAL A 176 -15.77 -11.53 -23.18
CA VAL A 176 -14.77 -12.33 -22.49
C VAL A 176 -14.06 -13.16 -23.55
N ASP A 177 -12.86 -12.74 -23.96
CA ASP A 177 -12.04 -13.47 -24.93
C ASP A 177 -11.37 -14.73 -24.32
N ASP A 178 -11.28 -14.83 -22.99
CA ASP A 178 -10.71 -16.00 -22.32
C ASP A 178 -11.38 -16.30 -20.95
N PRO A 179 -12.19 -17.37 -20.85
CA PRO A 179 -12.82 -17.79 -19.60
C PRO A 179 -11.87 -18.36 -18.55
N GLU A 180 -10.61 -18.65 -18.88
CA GLU A 180 -9.67 -19.31 -17.96
C GLU A 180 -8.89 -18.33 -17.06
N GLU A 181 -8.99 -17.02 -17.29
CA GLU A 181 -8.26 -15.99 -16.54
C GLU A 181 -8.95 -15.56 -15.22
N TYR A 182 -10.19 -15.99 -14.99
CA TYR A 182 -10.94 -15.70 -13.76
C TYR A 182 -10.87 -16.89 -12.78
N ASP A 183 -10.45 -16.60 -11.55
CA ASP A 183 -10.52 -17.54 -10.43
C ASP A 183 -11.99 -17.99 -10.30
N SER A 184 -12.25 -19.29 -10.19
CA SER A 184 -13.59 -19.90 -10.36
C SER A 184 -14.66 -19.40 -9.37
N LEU A 185 -14.28 -18.57 -8.40
CA LEU A 185 -15.16 -17.88 -7.47
C LEU A 185 -15.90 -16.69 -8.11
N ASP A 186 -15.36 -16.07 -9.17
CA ASP A 186 -15.97 -14.90 -9.82
C ASP A 186 -17.14 -15.28 -10.75
N ILE A 187 -17.30 -16.57 -11.08
CA ILE A 187 -18.34 -17.08 -11.98
C ILE A 187 -19.65 -17.41 -11.23
N ILE A 188 -19.58 -17.67 -9.92
CA ILE A 188 -20.71 -18.22 -9.16
C ILE A 188 -21.68 -17.12 -8.67
N ASP A 189 -21.25 -15.86 -8.63
CA ASP A 189 -22.09 -14.73 -8.18
C ASP A 189 -22.02 -13.58 -9.22
N PRO A 190 -23.05 -13.36 -10.06
CA PRO A 190 -23.04 -12.27 -11.03
C PRO A 190 -22.87 -10.92 -10.29
N PRO A 191 -22.04 -9.99 -10.77
CA PRO A 191 -21.53 -8.90 -9.95
C PRO A 191 -22.64 -7.91 -9.62
N THR A 192 -23.20 -8.02 -8.41
CA THR A 192 -23.97 -6.95 -7.76
C THR A 192 -23.07 -5.79 -7.32
N ASN A 193 -21.78 -5.79 -7.67
CA ASN A 193 -20.81 -4.80 -7.26
C ASN A 193 -20.07 -4.22 -8.46
N CYS A 194 -20.80 -3.54 -9.35
CA CYS A 194 -20.20 -2.68 -10.36
C CYS A 194 -19.42 -1.57 -9.65
N HIS A 195 -18.09 -1.71 -9.57
CA HIS A 195 -17.24 -0.64 -9.10
C HIS A 195 -17.31 0.51 -10.10
N MET A 196 -17.73 1.68 -9.62
CA MET A 196 -17.68 2.90 -10.41
C MET A 196 -16.30 3.52 -10.26
N TYR A 197 -15.81 4.19 -11.30
CA TYR A 197 -14.46 4.74 -11.29
C TYR A 197 -14.44 6.20 -11.69
N TYR A 198 -13.71 7.03 -10.93
CA TYR A 198 -13.50 8.45 -11.25
C TYR A 198 -12.02 8.73 -11.54
N PRO A 199 -11.71 9.73 -12.40
CA PRO A 199 -10.33 10.13 -12.65
C PRO A 199 -9.76 10.82 -11.40
N SER A 200 -8.79 10.19 -10.74
CA SER A 200 -8.13 10.80 -9.57
C SER A 200 -7.35 12.05 -10.00
N LYS A 201 -7.55 13.16 -9.28
CA LYS A 201 -6.82 14.42 -9.46
C LYS A 201 -5.51 14.48 -8.65
N LYS A 202 -5.15 13.40 -7.98
CA LYS A 202 -3.94 13.31 -7.14
C LYS A 202 -2.80 12.68 -7.91
N VAL A 203 -1.61 12.77 -7.35
CA VAL A 203 -0.34 12.33 -7.97
C VAL A 203 -0.46 10.91 -8.55
N LEU A 204 -1.07 9.96 -7.84
CA LEU A 204 -1.24 8.60 -8.34
C LEU A 204 -2.10 8.50 -9.59
N GLY A 205 -3.19 9.27 -9.69
CA GLY A 205 -4.02 9.33 -10.90
C GLY A 205 -3.27 9.94 -12.08
N HIS A 206 -2.53 11.03 -11.85
CA HIS A 206 -1.69 11.63 -12.89
C HIS A 206 -0.59 10.68 -13.38
N LEU A 207 0.10 10.00 -12.46
CA LEU A 207 1.12 9.01 -12.79
C LEU A 207 0.53 7.85 -13.59
N TYR A 208 -0.59 7.29 -13.11
CA TYR A 208 -1.30 6.20 -13.78
C TYR A 208 -1.62 6.54 -15.25
N ARG A 209 -2.21 7.72 -15.50
CA ARG A 209 -2.55 8.17 -16.87
C ARG A 209 -1.34 8.61 -17.69
N SER A 210 -0.20 8.89 -17.06
CA SER A 210 1.04 9.27 -17.76
C SER A 210 1.83 8.07 -18.29
N ILE A 211 1.57 6.87 -17.77
CA ILE A 211 2.22 5.64 -18.22
C ILE A 211 1.62 5.24 -19.56
N ASN A 212 2.44 5.23 -20.61
CA ASN A 212 2.07 4.72 -21.91
C ASN A 212 2.59 3.28 -22.06
N GLU A 213 1.72 2.30 -21.83
CA GLU A 213 2.06 0.87 -21.86
C GLU A 213 2.65 0.43 -23.20
N ARG A 214 2.18 1.00 -24.32
CA ARG A 214 2.71 0.69 -25.66
C ARG A 214 4.19 1.03 -25.78
N THR A 215 4.64 2.10 -25.11
CA THR A 215 6.07 2.45 -25.07
C THR A 215 6.85 1.67 -24.02
N PHE A 216 6.18 1.21 -22.95
CA PHE A 216 6.82 0.49 -21.86
C PHE A 216 7.19 -0.94 -22.25
N PHE A 217 6.25 -1.64 -22.91
CA PHE A 217 6.41 -3.03 -23.39
C PHE A 217 6.89 -3.13 -24.84
N ALA A 218 7.18 -2.01 -25.50
CA ALA A 218 7.83 -2.04 -26.81
C ALA A 218 9.21 -2.73 -26.71
N PRO A 219 9.60 -3.56 -27.70
CA PRO A 219 10.94 -4.13 -27.78
C PRO A 219 12.02 -3.03 -27.72
N ASP A 220 13.13 -3.32 -27.06
CA ASP A 220 14.18 -2.36 -26.68
C ASP A 220 14.77 -1.56 -27.86
N GLU A 221 14.60 -2.03 -29.10
CA GLU A 221 15.03 -1.35 -30.33
C GLU A 221 14.23 -0.06 -30.65
N GLN A 222 13.09 0.18 -29.99
CA GLN A 222 12.21 1.34 -30.26
C GLN A 222 12.11 2.33 -29.11
N ARG A 223 12.81 2.13 -27.98
CA ARG A 223 12.79 3.10 -26.87
C ARG A 223 13.60 4.36 -27.23
N PRO A 224 12.97 5.54 -27.33
CA PRO A 224 13.72 6.78 -27.45
C PRO A 224 14.46 7.02 -26.13
N ARG A 225 15.78 7.25 -26.18
CA ARG A 225 16.65 7.48 -25.00
C ARG A 225 16.19 8.63 -24.09
N ASP A 226 15.28 9.48 -24.55
CA ASP A 226 14.82 10.70 -23.86
C ASP A 226 13.44 10.59 -23.17
N ALA A 227 12.74 9.45 -23.29
CA ALA A 227 11.35 9.33 -22.83
C ALA A 227 11.20 9.51 -21.30
N ALA A 228 12.12 8.95 -20.52
CA ALA A 228 12.13 9.07 -19.06
C ALA A 228 12.30 10.53 -18.60
N THR A 229 13.13 11.30 -19.30
CA THR A 229 13.38 12.72 -18.96
C THR A 229 12.17 13.60 -19.29
N SER A 230 11.38 13.24 -20.31
CA SER A 230 10.17 14.00 -20.69
C SER A 230 9.01 13.82 -19.69
N MET A 231 8.88 12.63 -19.10
CA MET A 231 7.83 12.32 -18.12
C MET A 231 7.99 13.18 -16.86
N TRP A 232 9.22 13.29 -16.33
CA TRP A 232 9.49 14.11 -15.16
C TRP A 232 9.22 15.60 -15.41
N ARG A 233 9.60 16.15 -16.57
CA ARG A 233 9.31 17.57 -16.90
C ARG A 233 7.82 17.88 -16.95
N ARG A 234 6.99 16.95 -17.45
CA ARG A 234 5.54 17.15 -17.52
C ARG A 234 4.88 17.18 -16.15
N ILE A 235 5.41 16.43 -15.19
CA ILE A 235 4.93 16.45 -13.79
C ILE A 235 5.30 17.80 -13.14
N TYR A 236 6.52 18.31 -13.38
CA TYR A 236 6.98 19.58 -12.79
C TYR A 236 6.24 20.83 -13.26
N HIS A 237 5.65 20.83 -14.46
CA HIS A 237 4.95 22.00 -15.01
C HIS A 237 3.43 21.98 -14.80
N ALA A 238 2.87 20.92 -14.22
CA ALA A 238 1.44 20.83 -13.92
C ALA A 238 1.07 21.45 -12.55
N GLU A 239 2.05 21.92 -11.77
CA GLU A 239 1.87 22.56 -10.46
C GLU A 239 2.18 24.08 -10.48
N ALA A 240 2.07 24.74 -11.65
CA ALA A 240 2.16 26.19 -11.78
C ALA A 240 0.80 26.82 -12.13
#